data_AF-A0AAU6DR68-F1
#
_entry.id   AF-A0AAU6DR68-F1
#
_cell.length_a   1.000
_cell.length_b   1.000
_cell.length_c   1.000
_cell.angle_alpha   90.00
_cell.angle_beta   90.00
_cell.angle_gamma   90.00
#
_symmetry.space_group_name_H-M   'P 1'
#
loop_
_entity.id
_entity.type
_entity.pdbx_description
1 polymer ?
#
loop_
_entity_poly.entity_id
_entity_poly.type
_entity_poly.pdbx_seq_one_letter_code
_entity_poly.pdbx_strand_id
1 'polypeptide(L)'
;MATLTTHVPAPLKPGPVVYTDRQLLSVLIRLAQGESTLGRRTFKRRRRNTDPSAPLYERRFGSWNSALELAGLDAVAQPEQLQDATTKWTQGQLIDAIQRCLQATGSTTLAAYEAWRTEPADLKSDAPPANTIRFRLGSWSRATELACS
;
A
#
# COMPACT_ATOMS: atom_id res chain seq x y z
N MET A 1 -5.17 -59.24 31.10
CA MET A 1 -5.41 -57.83 31.47
C MET A 1 -4.62 -56.96 30.51
N ALA A 2 -5.26 -56.32 29.54
CA ALA A 2 -4.61 -55.45 28.56
C ALA A 2 -5.15 -54.03 28.76
N THR A 3 -4.29 -53.10 29.14
CA THR A 3 -4.61 -51.69 29.35
C THR A 3 -4.81 -51.01 28.00
N LEU A 4 -6.01 -50.49 27.76
CA LEU A 4 -6.33 -49.64 26.62
C LEU A 4 -5.73 -48.24 26.86
N THR A 5 -4.68 -47.90 26.13
CA THR A 5 -4.15 -46.54 26.08
C THR A 5 -5.13 -45.65 25.31
N THR A 6 -5.85 -44.78 26.02
CA THR A 6 -6.70 -43.74 25.44
C THR A 6 -5.81 -42.73 24.70
N HIS A 7 -5.80 -42.79 23.37
CA HIS A 7 -5.16 -41.78 22.52
C HIS A 7 -5.98 -40.49 22.56
N VAL A 8 -5.50 -39.49 23.31
CA VAL A 8 -6.05 -38.12 23.29
C VAL A 8 -5.68 -37.48 21.94
N PRO A 9 -6.66 -37.09 21.09
CA PRO A 9 -6.35 -36.42 19.84
C PRO A 9 -5.73 -35.05 20.12
N ALA A 10 -4.60 -34.76 19.47
CA ALA A 10 -3.96 -33.46 19.51
C ALA A 10 -4.93 -32.35 19.07
N PRO A 11 -4.89 -31.14 19.69
CA PRO A 11 -5.75 -30.04 19.28
C PRO A 11 -5.50 -29.69 17.81
N LEU A 12 -6.56 -29.77 17.00
CA LEU A 12 -6.56 -29.44 15.59
C LEU A 12 -6.02 -28.00 15.42
N LYS A 13 -4.97 -27.86 14.60
CA LYS A 13 -4.47 -26.54 14.19
C LYS A 13 -5.65 -25.76 13.60
N PRO A 14 -5.94 -24.53 14.06
CA PRO A 14 -7.04 -23.76 13.49
C PRO A 14 -6.79 -23.59 11.98
N GLY A 15 -7.84 -23.84 11.18
CA GLY A 15 -7.78 -23.65 9.73
C GLY A 15 -7.37 -22.22 9.35
N PRO A 16 -7.11 -21.94 8.06
CA PRO A 16 -6.73 -20.61 7.62
C PRO A 16 -7.76 -19.59 8.14
N VAL A 17 -7.31 -18.67 8.98
CA VAL A 17 -8.19 -17.65 9.58
C VAL A 17 -8.60 -16.69 8.46
N VAL A 18 -9.81 -16.89 7.93
CA VAL A 18 -10.38 -16.00 6.93
C VAL A 18 -10.93 -14.78 7.66
N TYR A 19 -10.27 -13.63 7.49
CA TYR A 19 -10.76 -12.35 7.99
C TYR A 19 -11.66 -11.71 6.94
N THR A 20 -12.85 -11.32 7.34
CA THR A 20 -13.70 -10.43 6.55
C THR A 20 -13.19 -8.99 6.61
N ASP A 21 -13.53 -8.18 5.61
CA ASP A 21 -13.12 -6.77 5.55
C ASP A 21 -13.58 -6.01 6.80
N ARG A 22 -14.82 -6.26 7.26
CA ARG A 22 -15.32 -5.69 8.52
C ARG A 22 -14.51 -6.12 9.74
N GLN A 23 -14.10 -7.38 9.84
CA GLN A 23 -13.27 -7.84 10.97
C GLN A 23 -11.89 -7.17 10.98
N LEU A 24 -11.28 -6.99 9.81
CA LEU A 24 -10.02 -6.27 9.69
C LEU A 24 -10.18 -4.82 10.16
N LEU A 25 -11.19 -4.10 9.66
CA LEU A 25 -11.43 -2.71 10.05
C LEU A 25 -11.74 -2.58 11.56
N SER A 26 -12.55 -3.48 12.12
CA SER A 26 -12.84 -3.51 13.57
C SER A 26 -11.58 -3.72 14.42
N VAL A 27 -10.59 -4.46 13.93
CA VAL A 27 -9.30 -4.60 14.63
C VAL A 27 -8.55 -3.27 14.64
N LEU A 28 -8.53 -2.53 13.52
CA LEU A 28 -7.89 -1.21 13.48
C LEU A 28 -8.56 -0.23 14.44
N ILE A 29 -9.90 -0.15 14.43
CA ILE A 29 -10.68 0.72 15.33
C ILE A 29 -10.40 0.36 16.79
N ARG A 30 -10.42 -0.93 17.13
CA ARG A 30 -10.12 -1.41 18.49
C ARG A 30 -8.70 -1.05 18.93
N LEU A 31 -7.72 -1.17 18.03
CA LEU A 31 -6.31 -0.87 18.33
C LEU A 31 -6.01 0.63 18.37
N ALA A 32 -6.83 1.45 17.72
CA ALA A 32 -6.77 2.91 17.83
C ALA A 32 -7.15 3.41 19.24
N GLN A 33 -7.94 2.65 20.01
CA GLN A 33 -8.31 2.98 21.40
C GLN A 33 -8.92 4.39 21.57
N GLY A 34 -9.63 4.87 20.56
CA GLY A 34 -10.23 6.22 20.56
C GLY A 34 -9.30 7.33 20.08
N GLU A 35 -8.06 7.01 19.70
CA GLU A 35 -7.22 7.95 18.93
C GLU A 35 -7.77 8.09 17.50
N SER A 36 -7.62 9.28 16.93
CA SER A 36 -8.06 9.53 15.55
C SER A 36 -7.14 8.86 14.53
N THR A 37 -5.91 8.47 14.88
CA THR A 37 -4.95 7.85 13.97
C THR A 37 -4.27 6.62 14.57
N LEU A 38 -3.82 5.69 13.72
CA LEU A 38 -3.09 4.49 14.15
C LEU A 38 -1.82 4.25 13.32
N GLY A 39 -0.69 4.71 13.85
CA GLY A 39 0.66 4.47 13.30
C GLY A 39 1.04 2.99 13.25
N ARG A 40 1.78 2.57 12.22
CA ARG A 40 2.27 1.18 12.09
C ARG A 40 3.07 0.67 13.31
N ARG A 41 3.86 1.55 13.92
CA ARG A 41 4.61 1.21 15.15
C ARG A 41 3.67 0.94 16.31
N THR A 42 2.65 1.78 16.49
CA THR A 42 1.61 1.62 17.52
C THR A 42 0.79 0.36 17.26
N PHE A 43 0.38 0.10 16.01
CA PHE A 43 -0.28 -1.14 15.62
C PHE A 43 0.57 -2.37 15.96
N LYS A 44 1.85 -2.40 15.57
CA LYS A 44 2.75 -3.53 15.87
C LYS A 44 2.91 -3.77 17.37
N ARG A 45 2.92 -2.70 18.17
CA ARG A 45 3.04 -2.76 19.63
C ARG A 45 1.75 -3.23 20.30
N ARG A 46 0.58 -2.84 19.79
CA ARG A 46 -0.73 -3.14 20.41
C ARG A 46 -1.37 -4.43 19.89
N ARG A 47 -1.02 -4.89 18.69
CA ARG A 47 -1.59 -6.12 18.11
C ARG A 47 -1.20 -7.34 18.94
N ARG A 48 -2.13 -8.29 19.07
CA ARG A 48 -1.88 -9.61 19.63
C ARG A 48 -1.41 -10.59 18.54
N ASN A 49 -0.87 -11.74 18.94
CA ASN A 49 -0.49 -12.79 18.00
C ASN A 49 -1.68 -13.38 17.22
N THR A 50 -2.89 -13.29 17.77
CA THR A 50 -4.12 -13.69 17.12
C THR A 50 -4.71 -12.63 16.20
N ASP A 51 -4.17 -11.40 16.20
CA ASP A 51 -4.63 -10.33 15.34
C ASP A 51 -4.01 -10.44 13.93
N PRO A 52 -4.71 -9.97 12.88
CA PRO A 52 -4.20 -9.94 11.51
C PRO A 52 -2.87 -9.16 11.41
N SER A 53 -2.01 -9.58 10.48
CA SER A 53 -0.72 -8.94 10.23
C SER A 53 -0.88 -7.65 9.42
N ALA A 54 0.02 -6.67 9.61
CA ALA A 54 -0.03 -5.41 8.86
C ALA A 54 -0.03 -5.60 7.32
N PRO A 55 0.77 -6.52 6.74
CA PRO A 55 0.74 -6.76 5.28
C PRO A 55 -0.60 -7.28 4.75
N LEU A 56 -1.43 -7.90 5.61
CA LEU A 56 -2.76 -8.37 5.19
C LEU A 56 -3.67 -7.19 4.83
N TYR A 57 -3.58 -6.08 5.56
CA TYR A 57 -4.36 -4.88 5.29
C TYR A 57 -3.98 -4.23 3.96
N GLU A 58 -2.69 -4.15 3.66
CA GLU A 58 -2.21 -3.63 2.37
C GLU A 58 -2.68 -4.50 1.20
N ARG A 59 -2.61 -5.83 1.33
CA ARG A 59 -3.10 -6.74 0.28
C ARG A 59 -4.60 -6.67 0.07
N ARG A 60 -5.36 -6.44 1.14
CA ARG A 60 -6.83 -6.46 1.10
C ARG A 60 -7.45 -5.12 0.70
N PHE A 61 -6.87 -4.02 1.17
CA PHE A 61 -7.38 -2.66 0.98
C PHE A 61 -6.49 -1.81 0.06
N GLY A 62 -5.44 -2.38 -0.53
CA GLY A 62 -4.49 -1.71 -1.42
C GLY A 62 -3.39 -0.96 -0.66
N SER A 63 -3.71 -0.30 0.45
CA SER A 63 -2.72 0.39 1.28
C SER A 63 -3.11 0.42 2.77
N TRP A 64 -2.11 0.64 3.64
CA TRP A 64 -2.34 0.84 5.07
C TRP A 64 -3.21 2.08 5.34
N ASN A 65 -2.97 3.18 4.61
CA ASN A 65 -3.74 4.41 4.79
C ASN A 65 -5.19 4.23 4.33
N SER A 66 -5.40 3.55 3.20
CA SER A 66 -6.75 3.20 2.75
C SER A 66 -7.49 2.32 3.76
N ALA A 67 -6.79 1.41 4.45
CA ALA A 67 -7.39 0.64 5.54
C ALA A 67 -7.76 1.50 6.77
N LEU A 68 -6.96 2.51 7.10
CA LEU A 68 -7.28 3.48 8.15
C LEU A 68 -8.50 4.34 7.77
N GLU A 69 -8.54 4.87 6.55
CA GLU A 69 -9.65 5.68 6.04
C GLU A 69 -10.97 4.90 6.08
N LEU A 70 -10.97 3.65 5.61
CA LEU A 70 -12.13 2.76 5.68
C LEU A 70 -12.54 2.40 7.12
N ALA A 71 -11.59 2.47 8.05
CA ALA A 71 -11.84 2.30 9.48
C ALA A 71 -12.31 3.61 10.16
N GLY A 72 -12.43 4.72 9.43
CA GLY A 72 -12.77 6.03 9.98
C GLY A 72 -11.64 6.67 10.79
N LEU A 73 -10.39 6.26 10.53
CA LEU A 73 -9.18 6.79 11.15
C LEU A 73 -8.44 7.70 10.18
N ASP A 74 -7.80 8.74 10.71
CA ASP A 74 -6.90 9.61 10.00
C ASP A 74 -5.70 8.81 9.48
N ALA A 75 -5.47 8.95 8.18
CA ALA A 75 -4.27 8.44 7.53
C ALA A 75 -3.04 9.03 8.21
N VAL A 76 -2.13 8.15 8.63
CA VAL A 76 -0.84 8.59 9.16
C VAL A 76 -0.04 9.07 7.97
N ALA A 77 0.04 10.39 7.78
CA ALA A 77 0.96 10.97 6.83
C ALA A 77 2.37 10.51 7.23
N GLN A 78 3.04 9.77 6.34
CA GLN A 78 4.48 9.72 6.43
C GLN A 78 4.99 11.15 6.30
N PRO A 79 5.92 11.63 7.14
CA PRO A 79 6.48 12.96 6.93
C PRO A 79 6.99 13.03 5.48
N GLU A 80 6.60 14.06 4.73
CA GLU A 80 6.91 14.19 3.29
C GLU A 80 8.38 13.88 3.00
N GLN A 81 9.29 14.34 3.88
CA GLN A 81 10.74 14.09 3.80
C GLN A 81 11.16 12.61 3.78
N LEU A 82 10.37 11.68 4.35
CA LEU A 82 10.65 10.24 4.33
C LEU A 82 9.88 9.48 3.24
N GLN A 83 8.90 10.10 2.58
CA GLN A 83 8.20 9.49 1.45
C GLN A 83 9.16 9.30 0.26
N ASP A 84 10.05 10.27 0.09
CA ASP A 84 11.09 10.32 -0.94
C ASP A 84 12.37 9.56 -0.55
N ALA A 85 12.72 9.50 0.74
CA ALA A 85 13.98 8.93 1.21
C ALA A 85 14.11 7.40 1.02
N THR A 86 13.00 6.69 0.85
CA THR A 86 12.98 5.21 0.75
C THR A 86 12.88 4.69 -0.67
N THR A 87 12.79 5.54 -1.70
CA THR A 87 12.57 5.11 -3.07
C THR A 87 13.37 5.94 -4.04
N LYS A 88 13.91 5.30 -5.08
CA LYS A 88 14.75 5.91 -6.11
C LYS A 88 14.09 7.16 -6.76
N TRP A 89 12.76 7.25 -6.73
CA TRP A 89 12.00 8.32 -7.35
C TRP A 89 11.22 9.12 -6.34
N THR A 90 11.46 10.44 -6.31
CA THR A 90 10.70 11.39 -5.48
C THR A 90 9.36 11.74 -6.11
N GLN A 91 8.39 12.24 -5.34
CA GLN A 91 7.10 12.69 -5.89
C GLN A 91 7.29 13.69 -7.03
N GLY A 92 8.22 14.65 -6.87
CA GLY A 92 8.55 15.62 -7.91
C GLY A 92 9.14 14.98 -9.17
N GLN A 93 10.00 13.98 -9.04
CA GLN A 93 10.55 13.24 -10.19
C GLN A 93 9.48 12.44 -10.96
N LEU A 94 8.46 11.93 -10.27
CA LEU A 94 7.33 11.26 -10.92
C LEU A 94 6.50 12.24 -11.74
N ILE A 95 6.24 13.44 -11.20
CA ILE A 95 5.48 14.51 -11.89
C ILE A 95 6.28 15.02 -13.09
N ASP A 96 7.56 15.32 -12.91
CA ASP A 96 8.47 15.78 -13.96
C ASP A 96 8.56 14.77 -15.13
N ALA A 97 8.53 13.47 -14.85
CA ALA A 97 8.50 12.44 -15.89
C ALA A 97 7.23 12.49 -16.74
N ILE A 98 6.07 12.74 -16.13
CA ILE A 98 4.79 12.87 -16.85
C ILE A 98 4.78 14.17 -17.67
N GLN A 99 5.32 15.26 -17.13
CA GLN A 99 5.46 16.52 -17.85
C GLN A 99 6.36 16.39 -19.07
N ARG A 100 7.51 15.69 -18.95
CA ARG A 100 8.38 15.38 -20.11
C ARG A 100 7.67 14.54 -21.17
N CYS A 101 6.85 13.57 -20.76
CA CYS A 101 6.02 12.81 -21.69
C CYS A 101 4.99 13.69 -22.40
N LEU A 102 4.31 14.57 -21.67
CA LEU A 102 3.34 15.52 -22.23
C LEU A 102 4.00 16.44 -23.25
N GLN A 103 5.17 16.99 -22.93
CA GLN A 103 5.91 17.87 -23.85
C GLN A 103 6.36 17.14 -25.11
N ALA A 104 6.76 15.87 -25.00
CA ALA A 104 7.28 15.10 -26.14
C ALA A 104 6.17 14.51 -27.03
N THR A 105 5.04 14.10 -26.45
CA THR A 105 3.99 13.36 -27.18
C THR A 105 2.67 14.10 -27.30
N GLY A 106 2.48 15.19 -26.55
CA GLY A 106 1.19 15.87 -26.41
C GLY A 106 0.13 15.04 -25.66
N SER A 107 0.50 13.87 -25.12
CA SER A 107 -0.41 12.94 -24.46
C SER A 107 0.14 12.49 -23.12
N THR A 108 -0.72 12.49 -22.10
CA THR A 108 -0.43 11.92 -20.78
C THR A 108 -1.05 10.54 -20.59
N THR A 109 -1.52 9.89 -21.66
CA THR A 109 -2.10 8.55 -21.55
C THR A 109 -1.05 7.52 -21.12
N LEU A 110 -1.49 6.48 -20.42
CA LEU A 110 -0.62 5.39 -19.95
C LEU A 110 0.17 4.76 -21.10
N ALA A 111 -0.50 4.51 -22.23
CA ALA A 111 0.10 3.92 -23.42
C ALA A 111 1.12 4.86 -24.07
N ALA A 112 0.82 6.16 -24.17
CA ALA A 112 1.76 7.14 -24.68
C ALA A 112 3.01 7.25 -23.78
N TYR A 113 2.83 7.20 -22.46
CA TYR A 113 3.94 7.23 -21.51
C TYR A 113 4.83 5.99 -21.58
N GLU A 114 4.24 4.79 -21.62
CA GLU A 114 5.00 3.54 -21.75
C GLU A 114 5.71 3.43 -23.11
N ALA A 115 5.10 3.92 -24.19
CA ALA A 115 5.76 4.03 -25.49
C ALA A 115 6.92 5.05 -25.43
N TRP A 116 6.66 6.24 -24.89
CA TRP A 116 7.66 7.31 -24.76
C TRP A 116 8.87 6.89 -23.94
N ARG A 117 8.71 6.13 -22.85
CA ARG A 117 9.84 5.64 -22.05
C ARG A 117 10.62 4.49 -22.72
N THR A 118 9.98 3.72 -23.61
CA THR A 118 10.58 2.55 -24.27
C THR A 118 11.32 2.95 -25.55
N GLU A 119 11.03 4.12 -26.12
CA GLU A 119 11.73 4.67 -27.28
C GLU A 119 13.23 4.87 -26.97
N PRO A 120 14.14 4.37 -27.83
CA PRO A 120 15.57 4.37 -27.59
C PRO A 120 16.14 5.78 -27.77
N ALA A 121 16.23 6.52 -26.67
CA ALA A 121 17.07 7.71 -26.57
C ALA A 121 17.80 7.65 -25.23
N ASP A 122 19.14 7.67 -25.29
CA ASP A 122 20.17 7.58 -24.24
C ASP A 122 19.96 8.42 -22.95
N LEU A 123 18.87 9.18 -22.82
CA LEU A 123 18.50 10.00 -21.66
C LEU A 123 17.43 9.39 -20.74
N LYS A 124 16.84 8.23 -21.08
CA LYS A 124 15.60 7.73 -20.44
C LYS A 124 15.75 6.63 -19.37
N SER A 125 16.97 6.25 -19.00
CA SER A 125 17.22 5.29 -17.90
C SER A 125 16.75 5.81 -16.52
N ASP A 126 16.42 7.10 -16.44
CA ASP A 126 15.88 7.78 -15.25
C ASP A 126 14.34 7.89 -15.20
N ALA A 127 13.61 7.48 -16.24
CA ALA A 127 12.15 7.55 -16.24
C ALA A 127 11.53 6.42 -15.37
N PRO A 128 10.68 6.74 -14.37
CA PRO A 128 9.99 5.74 -13.55
C PRO A 128 8.96 4.97 -14.39
N PRO A 129 8.73 3.67 -14.12
CA PRO A 129 7.67 2.91 -14.80
C PRO A 129 6.30 3.43 -14.37
N ALA A 130 5.31 3.33 -15.26
CA ALA A 130 3.99 3.92 -14.98
C ALA A 130 3.31 3.29 -13.75
N ASN A 131 3.65 2.04 -13.45
CA ASN A 131 3.18 1.37 -12.25
C ASN A 131 3.69 2.04 -10.97
N THR A 132 4.96 2.46 -10.93
CA THR A 132 5.53 3.22 -9.80
C THR A 132 4.80 4.55 -9.61
N ILE A 133 4.51 5.24 -10.71
CA ILE A 133 3.73 6.49 -10.70
C ILE A 133 2.33 6.25 -10.10
N ARG A 134 1.60 5.23 -10.57
CA ARG A 134 0.26 4.89 -10.05
C ARG A 134 0.28 4.52 -8.57
N PHE A 135 1.21 3.68 -8.14
CA PHE A 135 1.30 3.27 -6.75
C PHE A 135 1.65 4.44 -5.81
N ARG A 136 2.46 5.39 -6.28
CA ARG A 136 2.92 6.52 -5.47
C ARG A 136 1.94 7.69 -5.44
N LEU A 137 1.35 8.03 -6.58
CA LEU A 137 0.40 9.14 -6.72
C LEU A 137 -1.06 8.68 -6.55
N GLY A 138 -1.29 7.43 -6.18
CA GLY A 138 -2.60 6.81 -5.94
C GLY A 138 -3.36 6.43 -7.21
N SER A 139 -3.36 7.28 -8.24
CA SER A 139 -3.93 6.95 -9.54
C SER A 139 -3.23 7.67 -10.68
N TRP A 140 -3.34 7.14 -11.90
CA TRP A 140 -2.79 7.76 -13.10
C TRP A 140 -3.47 9.10 -13.39
N SER A 141 -4.80 9.17 -13.27
CA SER A 141 -5.55 10.42 -13.49
C SER A 141 -5.10 11.54 -12.54
N ARG A 142 -4.95 11.23 -11.25
CA ARG A 142 -4.40 12.17 -10.26
C ARG A 142 -2.98 12.59 -10.60
N ALA A 143 -2.16 11.67 -11.09
CA ALA A 143 -0.80 11.97 -11.52
C ALA A 143 -0.75 12.93 -12.71
N THR A 144 -1.65 12.76 -13.69
CA THR A 144 -1.74 13.66 -14.84
C THR A 144 -2.32 15.02 -14.48
N GLU A 145 -3.25 15.09 -13.53
CA GLU A 145 -3.76 16.37 -13.00
C GLU A 145 -2.65 17.17 -12.33
N LEU A 146 -1.84 16.53 -11.47
CA LEU A 146 -0.68 17.16 -10.81
C LEU A 146 0.42 17.59 -11.79
N ALA A 147 0.52 16.95 -12.95
CA ALA A 147 1.48 17.32 -13.99
C ALA A 147 0.99 18.51 -14.83
N CYS A 148 -0.32 18.68 -14.97
CA CYS A 148 -0.95 19.76 -15.74
C CYS A 148 -1.29 21.00 -14.91
N SER A 149 -1.31 20.90 -13.57
CA SER A 149 -1.50 22.03 -12.65
C SER A 149 -0.27 22.92 -12.57
#